data_AF-A0A2A5DA31-F1
#
_entry.id   AF-A0A2A5DA31-F1
#
_cell.length_a   1.000
_cell.length_b   1.000
_cell.length_c   1.000
_cell.angle_alpha   90.00
_cell.angle_beta   90.00
_cell.angle_gamma   90.00
#
_symmetry.space_group_name_H-M   'P 1'
#
loop_
_entity.id
_entity.type
_entity.pdbx_description
1 polymer ?
#
loop_
_entity_poly.entity_id
_entity_poly.type
_entity_poly.pdbx_seq_one_letter_code
_entity_poly.pdbx_strand_id
1 'polypeptide(L)'
;MENFKMKMISTLIVLICFSLNICMASDSKSEKKGTDEKQKKLDKDKIYFSDQFSDKKITNWKLEKWEEGKKVELEIKKERLWMKTQSRVHGCMLWCKKELPKDFLFEFDFTPVSEGKGFFLIFFCYKDKEGNDILEEKAWKDREYKTLFKKYVKGKYDGYHISFRRGVSATCNFRKNAGMTLLKQHKLDKVLPKDKTYHVSLYKKGGHMILKVDDTVFMDYTDDGTKNGKVREGGRLALRQVYNAEAFYDNIKITDLSKEKANPAVKIKD
;
A
#
# COMPACT_ATOMS: atom_id res chain seq x y z
N MET A 1 -15.89 -45.21 61.79
CA MET A 1 -16.78 -44.65 60.74
C MET A 1 -15.87 -44.04 59.69
N GLU A 2 -15.33 -44.88 58.80
CA GLU A 2 -15.74 -45.03 57.38
C GLU A 2 -15.20 -43.85 56.51
N ASN A 3 -14.46 -43.98 55.41
CA ASN A 3 -14.19 -45.09 54.48
C ASN A 3 -12.87 -44.89 53.69
N PHE A 4 -12.09 -45.98 53.62
CA PHE A 4 -11.32 -46.56 52.49
C PHE A 4 -11.15 -45.77 51.15
N LYS A 5 -9.91 -45.59 50.65
CA LYS A 5 -9.32 -46.43 49.56
C LYS A 5 -7.85 -46.09 49.23
N MET A 6 -7.15 -47.16 48.87
CA MET A 6 -5.72 -47.41 48.75
C MET A 6 -5.25 -47.41 47.28
N LYS A 7 -3.96 -47.12 47.01
CA LYS A 7 -3.04 -47.84 46.07
C LYS A 7 -1.67 -47.16 45.99
N MET A 8 -0.63 -47.76 46.59
CA MET A 8 0.45 -48.55 45.96
C MET A 8 1.35 -47.78 44.99
N ILE A 9 2.61 -47.58 45.40
CA ILE A 9 3.75 -47.30 44.51
C ILE A 9 4.74 -48.45 44.71
N SER A 10 4.99 -49.21 43.65
CA SER A 10 5.90 -50.36 43.63
C SER A 10 7.13 -50.07 42.78
N THR A 11 8.25 -50.46 43.36
CA THR A 11 9.65 -50.50 42.94
C THR A 11 9.95 -50.93 41.49
N LEU A 12 10.78 -50.11 40.84
CA LEU A 12 11.99 -50.40 40.05
C LEU A 12 12.13 -51.79 39.38
N ILE A 13 12.12 -51.79 38.03
CA ILE A 13 12.89 -52.73 37.19
C ILE A 13 13.59 -51.90 36.12
N VAL A 14 14.92 -51.86 36.17
CA VAL A 14 15.79 -51.32 35.12
C VAL A 14 16.00 -52.43 34.09
N LEU A 15 15.48 -52.25 32.88
CA LEU A 15 15.83 -53.05 31.71
C LEU A 15 16.64 -52.18 30.75
N ILE A 16 17.89 -52.60 30.52
CA ILE A 16 18.79 -52.03 29.51
C ILE A 16 18.34 -52.59 28.15
N CYS A 17 17.80 -51.73 27.29
CA CYS A 17 17.62 -52.02 25.87
C CYS A 17 18.49 -51.07 25.05
N PHE A 18 19.56 -51.63 24.49
CA PHE A 18 20.25 -51.08 23.33
C PHE A 18 19.27 -51.09 22.14
N SER A 19 18.91 -49.92 21.62
CA SER A 19 18.34 -49.80 20.28
C SER A 19 19.15 -48.78 19.48
N LEU A 20 19.48 -49.19 18.26
CA LEU A 20 20.31 -48.48 17.31
C LEU A 20 19.79 -47.05 17.08
N ASN A 21 20.67 -46.06 17.28
CA ASN A 21 20.51 -44.75 16.67
C ASN A 21 20.72 -44.89 15.15
N ILE A 22 19.66 -45.21 14.41
CA ILE A 22 19.59 -44.86 13.00
C ILE A 22 19.33 -43.35 12.95
N CYS A 23 20.37 -42.62 12.57
CA CYS A 23 20.32 -41.20 12.30
C CYS A 23 19.40 -40.95 11.09
N MET A 24 18.12 -40.71 11.32
CA MET A 24 17.30 -39.97 10.37
C MET A 24 17.46 -38.48 10.65
N ALA A 25 18.58 -37.93 10.17
CA ALA A 25 18.68 -36.50 9.94
C ALA A 25 17.60 -36.14 8.90
N SER A 26 16.51 -35.55 9.42
CA SER A 26 15.37 -35.07 8.65
C SER A 26 15.82 -34.21 7.46
N ASP A 27 15.34 -34.56 6.28
CA ASP A 27 15.48 -33.80 5.04
C ASP A 27 14.54 -32.57 5.03
N SER A 28 14.55 -31.78 6.11
CA SER A 28 13.67 -30.61 6.31
C SER A 28 14.14 -29.35 5.57
N LYS A 29 15.31 -29.41 4.92
CA LYS A 29 15.87 -28.30 4.12
C LYS A 29 15.41 -28.34 2.66
N SER A 30 15.12 -29.52 2.10
CA SER A 30 14.67 -29.64 0.70
C SER A 30 13.20 -29.23 0.53
N GLU A 31 12.33 -29.59 1.48
CA GLU A 31 10.90 -29.22 1.45
C GLU A 31 10.65 -27.71 1.65
N LYS A 32 11.37 -27.06 2.58
CA LYS A 32 11.27 -25.59 2.80
C LYS A 32 11.74 -24.78 1.59
N LYS A 33 12.85 -25.20 0.96
CA LYS A 33 13.40 -24.50 -0.20
C LYS A 33 12.48 -24.62 -1.42
N GLY A 34 11.87 -25.80 -1.61
CA GLY A 34 10.88 -26.04 -2.67
C GLY A 34 9.57 -25.29 -2.48
N THR A 35 9.11 -25.08 -1.23
CA THR A 35 7.91 -24.28 -0.93
C THR A 35 8.16 -22.78 -1.07
N ASP A 36 9.29 -22.26 -0.59
CA ASP A 36 9.65 -20.84 -0.75
C ASP A 36 9.88 -20.46 -2.22
N GLU A 37 10.55 -21.30 -3.01
CA GLU A 37 10.76 -21.05 -4.44
C GLU A 37 9.46 -21.14 -5.25
N LYS A 38 8.58 -22.10 -4.92
CA LYS A 38 7.27 -22.24 -5.56
C LYS A 38 6.34 -21.10 -5.20
N GLN A 39 6.33 -20.65 -3.94
CA GLN A 39 5.57 -19.49 -3.49
C GLN A 39 6.09 -18.20 -4.13
N LYS A 40 7.41 -17.99 -4.17
CA LYS A 40 8.05 -16.84 -4.81
C LYS A 40 7.78 -16.78 -6.32
N LYS A 41 7.71 -17.95 -6.98
CA LYS A 41 7.31 -18.07 -8.39
C LYS A 41 5.82 -17.74 -8.58
N LEU A 42 4.95 -18.29 -7.73
CA LEU A 42 3.51 -18.01 -7.74
C LEU A 42 3.21 -16.52 -7.49
N ASP A 43 3.98 -15.87 -6.62
CA ASP A 43 3.87 -14.44 -6.34
C ASP A 43 4.38 -13.59 -7.51
N LYS A 44 5.38 -14.06 -8.26
CA LYS A 44 5.85 -13.41 -9.49
C LYS A 44 4.82 -13.49 -10.61
N ASP A 45 4.10 -14.61 -10.73
CA ASP A 45 3.04 -14.82 -11.73
C ASP A 45 1.78 -13.96 -11.47
N LYS A 46 1.67 -13.35 -10.29
CA LYS A 46 0.58 -12.42 -9.92
C LYS A 46 0.94 -10.95 -10.10
N ILE A 47 2.19 -10.64 -10.44
CA ILE A 47 2.61 -9.26 -10.70
C ILE A 47 1.86 -8.77 -11.94
N TYR A 48 0.91 -7.89 -11.69
CA TYR A 48 0.05 -7.30 -12.71
C TYR A 48 0.71 -6.11 -13.40
N PHE A 49 1.54 -5.38 -12.65
CA PHE A 49 2.34 -4.28 -13.16
C PHE A 49 3.56 -4.06 -12.26
N SER A 50 4.68 -3.67 -12.84
CA SER A 50 5.85 -3.23 -12.10
C SER A 50 6.59 -2.16 -12.86
N ASP A 51 7.18 -1.20 -12.14
CA ASP A 51 8.05 -0.18 -12.71
C ASP A 51 9.28 0.01 -11.81
N GLN A 52 10.44 -0.27 -12.37
CA GLN A 52 11.74 -0.15 -11.69
C GLN A 52 12.46 1.15 -12.08
N PHE A 53 11.96 1.89 -13.07
CA PHE A 53 12.58 3.10 -13.63
C PHE A 53 14.01 2.93 -14.17
N SER A 54 14.45 1.68 -14.39
CA SER A 54 15.80 1.33 -14.85
C SER A 54 16.07 1.73 -16.30
N ASP A 55 15.04 1.89 -17.13
CA ASP A 55 15.14 2.36 -18.52
C ASP A 55 15.30 3.89 -18.63
N LYS A 56 15.31 4.59 -17.49
CA LYS A 56 15.44 6.05 -17.35
C LYS A 56 14.35 6.83 -18.09
N LYS A 57 13.17 6.22 -18.30
CA LYS A 57 12.02 6.87 -18.95
C LYS A 57 10.79 6.84 -18.02
N ILE A 58 9.88 7.79 -18.24
CA ILE A 58 8.62 7.91 -17.51
C ILE A 58 7.47 7.64 -18.49
N THR A 59 7.38 6.40 -18.98
CA THR A 59 6.42 6.01 -20.03
C THR A 59 5.08 5.56 -19.44
N ASN A 60 5.09 4.92 -18.28
CA ASN A 60 3.90 4.36 -17.62
C ASN A 60 3.13 5.35 -16.76
N TRP A 61 3.58 6.61 -16.69
CA TRP A 61 3.02 7.62 -15.80
C TRP A 61 2.66 8.89 -16.54
N LYS A 62 1.65 9.60 -16.04
CA LYS A 62 1.14 10.84 -16.62
C LYS A 62 1.08 11.89 -15.51
N LEU A 63 1.94 12.90 -15.59
CA LEU A 63 2.01 13.99 -14.62
C LEU A 63 0.93 15.03 -14.92
N GLU A 64 0.02 15.26 -13.97
CA GLU A 64 -0.87 16.40 -13.98
C GLU A 64 -0.40 17.46 -12.98
N LYS A 65 -0.16 18.66 -13.52
CA LYS A 65 0.15 19.87 -12.77
C LYS A 65 -0.59 21.05 -13.39
N TRP A 66 -1.02 21.99 -12.56
CA TRP A 66 -1.71 23.22 -13.01
C TRP A 66 -0.84 24.47 -12.83
N GLU A 67 0.35 24.32 -12.26
CA GLU A 67 1.32 25.40 -12.15
C GLU A 67 2.36 25.33 -13.26
N GLU A 68 2.75 26.50 -13.73
CA GLU A 68 3.81 26.68 -14.71
C GLU A 68 5.21 26.72 -14.06
N GLY A 69 6.23 26.65 -14.92
CA GLY A 69 7.63 26.69 -14.50
C GLY A 69 8.06 25.51 -13.62
N LYS A 70 9.06 25.76 -12.77
CA LYS A 70 9.72 24.77 -11.91
C LYS A 70 9.00 24.52 -10.57
N LYS A 71 7.69 24.80 -10.48
CA LYS A 71 6.89 24.51 -9.27
C LYS A 71 6.61 23.03 -9.06
N VAL A 72 6.67 22.26 -10.14
CA VAL A 72 6.59 20.80 -10.13
C VAL A 72 7.62 20.27 -11.13
N GLU A 73 8.51 19.44 -10.63
CA GLU A 73 9.60 18.81 -11.37
C GLU A 73 9.50 17.29 -11.21
N LEU A 74 9.77 16.55 -12.28
CA LEU A 74 9.67 15.10 -12.34
C LEU A 74 10.75 14.57 -13.28
N GLU A 75 11.65 13.74 -12.74
CA GLU A 75 12.83 13.26 -13.46
C GLU A 75 13.19 11.85 -12.97
N ILE A 76 13.97 11.11 -13.76
CA ILE A 76 14.67 9.93 -13.24
C ILE A 76 16.06 10.38 -12.74
N LYS A 77 16.33 10.20 -11.46
CA LYS A 77 17.61 10.51 -10.82
C LYS A 77 18.13 9.27 -10.11
N LYS A 78 19.37 8.88 -10.42
CA LYS A 78 19.98 7.66 -9.86
C LYS A 78 19.09 6.42 -10.04
N GLU A 79 18.50 6.29 -11.24
CA GLU A 79 17.61 5.17 -11.61
C GLU A 79 16.34 5.06 -10.76
N ARG A 80 15.96 6.15 -10.09
CA ARG A 80 14.76 6.26 -9.27
C ARG A 80 13.91 7.42 -9.77
N LEU A 81 12.60 7.29 -9.62
CA LEU A 81 11.68 8.38 -9.92
C LEU A 81 11.82 9.46 -8.84
N TRP A 82 12.29 10.63 -9.22
CA TRP A 82 12.37 11.80 -8.35
C TRP A 82 11.26 12.78 -8.70
N MET A 83 10.52 13.22 -7.69
CA MET A 83 9.44 14.19 -7.83
C MET A 83 9.56 15.26 -6.76
N LYS A 84 9.45 16.51 -7.19
CA LYS A 84 9.48 17.69 -6.35
C LYS A 84 8.34 18.64 -6.66
N THR A 85 7.80 19.26 -5.61
CA THR A 85 6.88 20.37 -5.71
C THR A 85 7.21 21.45 -4.67
N GLN A 86 6.94 22.70 -5.06
CA GLN A 86 6.95 23.88 -4.19
C GLN A 86 5.58 24.59 -4.24
N SER A 87 4.54 23.84 -4.58
CA SER A 87 3.19 24.34 -4.80
C SER A 87 2.45 24.59 -3.50
N ARG A 88 1.98 25.81 -3.27
CA ARG A 88 1.14 26.10 -2.09
C ARG A 88 -0.32 25.67 -2.25
N VAL A 89 -0.78 25.45 -3.48
CA VAL A 89 -2.20 25.27 -3.79
C VAL A 89 -2.47 23.95 -4.51
N HIS A 90 -1.85 23.74 -5.68
CA HIS A 90 -2.23 22.66 -6.58
C HIS A 90 -1.50 21.36 -6.31
N GLY A 91 -0.19 21.43 -6.04
CA GLY A 91 0.68 20.27 -6.01
C GLY A 91 0.75 19.59 -7.38
N CYS A 92 0.90 18.28 -7.36
CA CYS A 92 0.85 17.44 -8.55
C CYS A 92 0.09 16.14 -8.30
N MET A 93 -0.35 15.51 -9.38
CA MET A 93 -0.83 14.13 -9.41
C MET A 93 0.02 13.38 -10.43
N LEU A 94 0.71 12.32 -10.01
CA LEU A 94 1.41 11.44 -10.93
C LEU A 94 0.59 10.16 -11.10
N TRP A 95 -0.21 10.12 -12.17
CA TRP A 95 -1.14 9.02 -12.44
C TRP A 95 -0.44 7.86 -13.14
N CYS A 96 -0.67 6.64 -12.67
CA CYS A 96 -0.30 5.43 -13.39
C CYS A 96 -1.24 5.21 -14.59
N LYS A 97 -0.66 4.95 -15.76
CA LYS A 97 -1.41 4.63 -16.99
C LYS A 97 -1.95 3.20 -16.99
N LYS A 98 -1.52 2.35 -16.07
CA LYS A 98 -2.14 1.05 -15.83
C LYS A 98 -3.24 1.20 -14.77
N GLU A 99 -4.42 0.64 -15.03
CA GLU A 99 -5.49 0.61 -14.03
C GLU A 99 -5.21 -0.42 -12.95
N LEU A 100 -5.64 -0.13 -11.73
CA LEU A 100 -5.68 -1.11 -10.66
C LEU A 100 -6.74 -2.16 -10.96
N PRO A 101 -6.47 -3.45 -10.67
CA PRO A 101 -7.52 -4.45 -10.54
C PRO A 101 -8.44 -4.12 -9.34
N LYS A 102 -9.59 -4.80 -9.23
CA LYS A 102 -10.57 -4.53 -8.16
C LYS A 102 -10.00 -4.75 -6.75
N ASP A 103 -9.14 -5.76 -6.64
CA ASP A 103 -8.41 -6.17 -5.45
C ASP A 103 -6.93 -6.19 -5.81
N PHE A 104 -6.10 -5.55 -4.99
CA PHE A 104 -4.70 -5.37 -5.31
C PHE A 104 -3.83 -5.27 -4.07
N LEU A 105 -2.55 -5.50 -4.27
CA LEU A 105 -1.48 -5.04 -3.40
C LEU A 105 -0.61 -4.07 -4.20
N PHE A 106 -0.57 -2.82 -3.78
CA PHE A 106 0.28 -1.79 -4.38
C PHE A 106 1.47 -1.53 -3.45
N GLU A 107 2.67 -1.73 -3.95
CA GLU A 107 3.92 -1.60 -3.21
C GLU A 107 4.86 -0.62 -3.90
N PHE A 108 5.63 0.10 -3.12
CA PHE A 108 6.72 0.96 -3.59
C PHE A 108 7.66 1.31 -2.47
N ASP A 109 8.89 1.64 -2.84
CA ASP A 109 9.84 2.25 -1.92
C ASP A 109 9.75 3.78 -2.01
N PHE A 110 9.92 4.43 -0.87
CA PHE A 110 9.73 5.87 -0.69
C PHE A 110 10.86 6.46 0.13
N THR A 111 11.59 7.44 -0.42
CA THR A 111 12.57 8.24 0.33
C THR A 111 12.17 9.72 0.32
N PRO A 112 11.62 10.27 1.41
CA PRO A 112 11.32 11.69 1.50
C PRO A 112 12.62 12.50 1.68
N VAL A 113 12.80 13.54 0.87
CA VAL A 113 13.96 14.46 0.94
C VAL A 113 13.57 15.78 1.62
N SER A 114 12.33 16.25 1.42
CA SER A 114 11.89 17.55 1.95
C SER A 114 11.85 17.60 3.48
N GLU A 115 12.33 18.70 4.05
CA GLU A 115 12.24 19.03 5.47
C GLU A 115 10.80 19.42 5.88
N GLY A 116 10.09 18.50 6.52
CA GLY A 116 8.91 18.77 7.37
C GLY A 116 7.74 19.57 6.80
N LYS A 117 7.73 19.90 5.50
CA LYS A 117 6.71 20.77 4.88
C LYS A 117 5.98 20.13 3.70
N GLY A 118 6.36 18.93 3.31
CA GLY A 118 5.74 18.21 2.20
C GLY A 118 4.55 17.37 2.63
N PHE A 119 3.56 17.21 1.75
CA PHE A 119 2.40 16.37 2.01
C PHE A 119 2.22 15.32 0.91
N PHE A 120 2.21 14.04 1.30
CA PHE A 120 2.30 12.88 0.42
C PHE A 120 1.07 11.98 0.63
N LEU A 121 0.42 11.65 -0.48
CA LEU A 121 -0.81 10.87 -0.49
C LEU A 121 -0.82 9.87 -1.65
N ILE A 122 -1.56 8.80 -1.46
CA ILE A 122 -1.94 7.86 -2.52
C ILE A 122 -3.41 8.10 -2.84
N PHE A 123 -3.71 8.30 -4.12
CA PHE A 123 -5.05 8.35 -4.67
C PHE A 123 -5.28 7.07 -5.43
N PHE A 124 -6.36 6.35 -5.15
CA PHE A 124 -6.58 5.03 -5.74
C PHE A 124 -8.06 4.76 -5.99
N CYS A 125 -8.29 3.78 -6.85
CA CYS A 125 -9.61 3.42 -7.37
C CYS A 125 -10.37 4.58 -8.03
N TYR A 126 -9.66 5.45 -8.76
CA TYR A 126 -10.26 6.64 -9.34
C TYR A 126 -10.92 6.38 -10.70
N LYS A 127 -12.20 6.75 -10.80
CA LYS A 127 -13.02 6.78 -12.02
C LYS A 127 -13.94 8.01 -11.99
N ASP A 128 -14.53 8.39 -13.12
CA ASP A 128 -15.69 9.29 -13.05
C ASP A 128 -16.94 8.55 -12.54
N LYS A 129 -18.06 9.27 -12.40
CA LYS A 129 -19.31 8.73 -11.87
C LYS A 129 -19.97 7.69 -12.78
N GLU A 130 -19.68 7.77 -14.07
CA GLU A 130 -20.18 6.87 -15.10
C GLU A 130 -19.24 5.67 -15.30
N GLY A 131 -18.08 5.66 -14.64
CA GLY A 131 -17.09 4.59 -14.69
C GLY A 131 -16.01 4.76 -15.76
N ASN A 132 -15.97 5.89 -16.47
CA ASN A 132 -14.99 6.17 -17.50
C ASN A 132 -13.62 6.54 -16.92
N ASP A 133 -12.62 6.52 -17.79
CA ASP A 133 -11.24 6.79 -17.45
C ASP A 133 -10.98 8.29 -17.23
N ILE A 134 -10.42 8.63 -16.06
CA ILE A 134 -10.05 10.00 -15.69
C ILE A 134 -8.78 10.51 -16.41
N LEU A 135 -8.09 9.67 -17.19
CA LEU A 135 -6.94 10.06 -18.01
C LEU A 135 -7.31 10.56 -19.40
N GLU A 136 -8.60 10.47 -19.77
CA GLU A 136 -9.16 11.02 -21.00
C GLU A 136 -9.04 12.54 -21.07
N GLU A 137 -9.03 13.07 -22.30
CA GLU A 137 -8.81 14.48 -22.58
C GLU A 137 -9.84 15.40 -21.91
N LYS A 138 -11.12 15.01 -21.92
CA LYS A 138 -12.21 15.77 -21.28
C LYS A 138 -11.97 15.94 -19.77
N ALA A 139 -11.58 14.87 -19.08
CA ALA A 139 -11.25 14.92 -17.65
C ALA A 139 -9.99 15.77 -17.41
N TRP A 140 -9.01 15.71 -18.30
CA TRP A 140 -7.74 16.44 -18.18
C TRP A 140 -7.86 17.95 -18.38
N LYS A 141 -8.75 18.40 -19.26
CA LYS A 141 -9.02 19.82 -19.51
C LYS A 141 -9.93 20.47 -18.46
N ASP A 142 -10.55 19.68 -17.60
CA ASP A 142 -11.46 20.16 -16.57
C ASP A 142 -10.76 21.07 -15.54
N ARG A 143 -11.33 22.25 -15.32
CA ARG A 143 -10.89 23.26 -14.35
C ARG A 143 -12.01 23.77 -13.43
N GLU A 144 -13.19 23.14 -13.44
CA GLU A 144 -14.40 23.60 -12.73
C GLU A 144 -14.13 23.93 -11.24
N TYR A 145 -13.40 23.04 -10.56
CA TYR A 145 -13.15 23.15 -9.12
C TYR A 145 -12.00 24.07 -8.71
N LYS A 146 -11.40 24.82 -9.65
CA LYS A 146 -10.35 25.85 -9.47
C LYS A 146 -9.04 25.39 -8.81
N THR A 147 -8.98 24.18 -8.27
CA THR A 147 -7.74 23.58 -7.76
C THR A 147 -7.66 22.11 -8.14
N LEU A 148 -6.44 21.65 -8.45
CA LEU A 148 -6.16 20.26 -8.77
C LEU A 148 -6.64 19.29 -7.68
N PHE A 149 -6.49 19.63 -6.39
CA PHE A 149 -7.03 18.78 -5.31
C PHE A 149 -8.55 18.72 -5.32
N LYS A 150 -9.24 19.87 -5.34
CA LYS A 150 -10.71 19.92 -5.30
C LYS A 150 -11.34 19.20 -6.50
N LYS A 151 -10.69 19.24 -7.67
CA LYS A 151 -11.10 18.48 -8.86
C LYS A 151 -11.38 17.02 -8.52
N TYR A 152 -10.48 16.37 -7.79
CA TYR A 152 -10.55 14.93 -7.50
C TYR A 152 -11.30 14.56 -6.22
N VAL A 153 -11.81 15.52 -5.45
CA VAL A 153 -12.44 15.21 -4.15
C VAL A 153 -13.83 15.80 -3.97
N LYS A 154 -14.28 16.73 -4.82
CA LYS A 154 -15.53 17.46 -4.58
C LYS A 154 -16.79 16.91 -5.23
N GLY A 155 -16.74 16.25 -6.38
CA GLY A 155 -18.00 15.82 -6.98
C GLY A 155 -17.95 14.96 -8.23
N LYS A 156 -16.96 15.14 -9.10
CA LYS A 156 -16.99 14.50 -10.44
C LYS A 156 -16.34 13.13 -10.49
N TYR A 157 -15.38 12.88 -9.60
CA TYR A 157 -14.62 11.65 -9.59
C TYR A 157 -14.76 10.95 -8.26
N ASP A 158 -14.95 9.64 -8.36
CA ASP A 158 -15.07 8.75 -7.25
C ASP A 158 -13.76 8.00 -7.06
N GLY A 159 -13.40 7.76 -5.80
CA GLY A 159 -12.15 7.10 -5.46
C GLY A 159 -11.79 7.30 -4.01
N TYR A 160 -10.62 6.82 -3.62
CA TYR A 160 -10.11 6.92 -2.27
C TYR A 160 -8.82 7.73 -2.24
N HIS A 161 -8.56 8.41 -1.14
CA HIS A 161 -7.22 8.91 -0.88
C HIS A 161 -6.79 8.67 0.55
N ILE A 162 -5.52 8.34 0.70
CA ILE A 162 -4.89 8.08 1.99
C ILE A 162 -3.56 8.83 2.08
N SER A 163 -3.35 9.56 3.16
CA SER A 163 -2.06 10.19 3.42
C SER A 163 -1.17 9.29 4.26
N PHE A 164 0.12 9.29 3.96
CA PHE A 164 1.12 8.52 4.71
C PHE A 164 2.29 9.37 5.24
N ARG A 165 2.39 10.65 4.82
CA ARG A 165 3.34 11.61 5.42
C ARG A 165 2.85 13.04 5.23
N ARG A 166 2.74 13.82 6.31
CA ARG A 166 2.25 15.21 6.28
C ARG A 166 3.13 16.15 7.10
N GLY A 167 4.13 16.72 6.48
CA GLY A 167 4.99 17.73 7.10
C GLY A 167 5.54 17.26 8.45
N VAL A 168 5.32 18.05 9.50
CA VAL A 168 5.65 17.71 10.90
C VAL A 168 4.52 17.01 11.65
N SER A 169 3.37 16.78 11.01
CA SER A 169 2.22 16.11 11.59
C SER A 169 2.31 14.60 11.38
N ALA A 170 2.21 13.85 12.47
CA ALA A 170 2.12 12.39 12.45
C ALA A 170 0.69 11.89 12.12
N THR A 171 -0.24 12.79 11.79
CA THR A 171 -1.62 12.44 11.49
C THR A 171 -1.79 11.97 10.03
N CYS A 172 -2.31 10.76 9.88
CA CYS A 172 -2.71 10.17 8.62
C CYS A 172 -4.23 10.09 8.52
N ASN A 173 -4.78 10.52 7.38
CA ASN A 173 -6.20 10.47 7.08
C ASN A 173 -6.47 9.53 5.91
N PHE A 174 -7.52 8.73 6.05
CA PHE A 174 -8.09 7.94 4.98
C PHE A 174 -9.49 8.45 4.65
N ARG A 175 -9.74 8.77 3.38
CA ARG A 175 -10.98 9.38 2.92
C ARG A 175 -11.54 8.70 1.67
N LYS A 176 -12.86 8.77 1.56
CA LYS A 176 -13.65 8.37 0.38
C LYS A 176 -14.14 9.61 -0.37
N ASN A 177 -14.03 9.57 -1.69
CA ASN A 177 -14.43 10.61 -2.62
C ASN A 177 -15.48 10.06 -3.60
N ALA A 178 -16.28 10.91 -4.25
CA ALA A 178 -16.38 12.35 -4.01
C ALA A 178 -16.92 12.73 -2.61
N GLY A 179 -16.68 13.94 -2.12
CA GLY A 179 -17.22 14.46 -0.85
C GLY A 179 -16.25 14.52 0.33
N MET A 180 -15.00 14.03 0.18
CA MET A 180 -13.98 14.01 1.24
C MET A 180 -14.43 13.35 2.56
N THR A 181 -15.30 12.33 2.51
CA THR A 181 -15.76 11.62 3.70
C THR A 181 -14.57 11.04 4.46
N LEU A 182 -14.38 11.43 5.73
CA LEU A 182 -13.35 10.84 6.59
C LEU A 182 -13.77 9.44 7.00
N LEU A 183 -13.03 8.44 6.56
CA LEU A 183 -13.27 7.04 6.92
C LEU A 183 -12.55 6.70 8.22
N LYS A 184 -11.27 7.07 8.31
CA LYS A 184 -10.45 6.87 9.51
C LYS A 184 -9.35 7.91 9.58
N GLN A 185 -8.99 8.28 10.81
CA GLN A 185 -7.82 9.09 11.12
C GLN A 185 -6.97 8.30 12.11
N HIS A 186 -5.65 8.31 11.90
CA HIS A 186 -4.69 7.68 12.80
C HIS A 186 -3.53 8.65 13.05
N LYS A 187 -3.10 8.77 14.30
CA LYS A 187 -1.91 9.55 14.68
C LYS A 187 -0.79 8.57 14.98
N LEU A 188 0.26 8.60 14.17
CA LEU A 188 1.46 7.79 14.37
C LEU A 188 2.29 8.35 15.53
N ASP A 189 3.17 7.52 16.10
CA ASP A 189 4.08 7.95 17.17
C ASP A 189 5.05 9.03 16.69
N LYS A 190 5.52 8.90 15.45
CA LYS A 190 6.44 9.85 14.81
C LYS A 190 6.17 9.99 13.33
N VAL A 191 6.49 11.17 12.80
CA VAL A 191 6.57 11.38 11.34
C VAL A 191 7.73 10.59 10.79
N LEU A 192 7.56 10.01 9.60
CA LEU A 192 8.65 9.40 8.82
C LEU A 192 9.82 10.38 8.61
N PRO A 193 11.00 10.12 9.21
CA PRO A 193 12.21 10.91 8.96
C PRO A 193 12.55 11.07 7.48
N LYS A 194 13.14 12.22 7.13
CA LYS A 194 13.73 12.45 5.80
C LYS A 194 14.97 11.57 5.59
N ASP A 195 15.35 11.38 4.34
CA ASP A 195 16.55 10.68 3.87
C ASP A 195 16.66 9.20 4.27
N LYS A 196 15.62 8.63 4.88
CA LYS A 196 15.44 7.18 5.06
C LYS A 196 14.48 6.65 3.99
N THR A 197 14.81 5.48 3.44
CA THR A 197 13.91 4.72 2.57
C THR A 197 12.94 3.89 3.39
N TYR A 198 11.68 3.89 2.98
CA TYR A 198 10.61 3.08 3.58
C TYR A 198 9.95 2.22 2.52
N HIS A 199 9.57 1.01 2.89
CA HIS A 199 8.72 0.18 2.05
C HIS A 199 7.25 0.47 2.35
N VAL A 200 6.50 0.97 1.37
CA VAL A 200 5.08 1.29 1.53
C VAL A 200 4.25 0.23 0.81
N SER A 201 3.27 -0.34 1.51
CA SER A 201 2.30 -1.26 0.91
C SER A 201 0.86 -0.84 1.21
N LEU A 202 0.04 -0.81 0.16
CA LEU A 202 -1.41 -0.58 0.22
C LEU A 202 -2.11 -1.83 -0.30
N TYR A 203 -2.64 -2.61 0.63
CA TYR A 203 -3.49 -3.76 0.36
C TYR A 203 -4.95 -3.31 0.24
N LYS A 204 -5.67 -3.88 -0.72
CA LYS A 204 -7.12 -3.78 -0.85
C LYS A 204 -7.72 -5.11 -1.30
N LYS A 205 -8.71 -5.60 -0.56
CA LYS A 205 -9.53 -6.75 -0.92
C LYS A 205 -10.99 -6.48 -0.56
N GLY A 206 -11.86 -6.36 -1.56
CA GLY A 206 -13.21 -5.83 -1.37
C GLY A 206 -13.15 -4.45 -0.71
N GLY A 207 -13.88 -4.30 0.41
CA GLY A 207 -13.88 -3.10 1.23
C GLY A 207 -12.77 -3.03 2.28
N HIS A 208 -11.96 -4.08 2.49
CA HIS A 208 -10.91 -4.08 3.49
C HIS A 208 -9.60 -3.54 2.92
N MET A 209 -9.00 -2.55 3.58
CA MET A 209 -7.82 -1.84 3.14
C MET A 209 -6.82 -1.66 4.27
N ILE A 210 -5.56 -1.98 3.99
CA ILE A 210 -4.46 -1.83 4.94
C ILE A 210 -3.35 -1.05 4.28
N LEU A 211 -2.92 0.04 4.91
CA LEU A 211 -1.68 0.74 4.57
C LEU A 211 -0.62 0.40 5.60
N LYS A 212 0.51 -0.14 5.16
CA LYS A 212 1.70 -0.36 5.97
C LYS A 212 2.88 0.46 5.44
N VAL A 213 3.75 0.86 6.37
CA VAL A 213 5.05 1.44 6.06
C VAL A 213 6.09 0.72 6.91
N ASP A 214 7.05 0.08 6.25
CA ASP A 214 7.87 -0.98 6.82
C ASP A 214 6.94 -2.01 7.52
N ASP A 215 7.19 -2.34 8.79
CA ASP A 215 6.37 -3.26 9.57
C ASP A 215 5.18 -2.58 10.30
N THR A 216 5.04 -1.26 10.17
CA THR A 216 4.04 -0.49 10.93
C THR A 216 2.74 -0.35 10.15
N VAL A 217 1.62 -0.71 10.79
CA VAL A 217 0.27 -0.50 10.23
C VAL A 217 -0.15 0.97 10.42
N PHE A 218 -0.19 1.71 9.33
CA PHE A 218 -0.62 3.12 9.33
C PHE A 218 -2.13 3.23 9.27
N MET A 219 -2.78 2.29 8.59
CA MET A 219 -4.24 2.25 8.46
C MET A 219 -4.69 0.81 8.32
N ASP A 220 -5.78 0.48 8.99
CA ASP A 220 -6.56 -0.73 8.79
C ASP A 220 -8.02 -0.33 8.88
N TYR A 221 -8.76 -0.49 7.80
CA TYR A 221 -10.15 -0.05 7.71
C TYR A 221 -10.95 -0.88 6.72
N THR A 222 -12.21 -1.16 7.06
CA THR A 222 -13.18 -1.78 6.17
C THR A 222 -14.28 -0.79 5.80
N ASP A 223 -14.36 -0.43 4.52
CA ASP A 223 -15.51 0.26 3.93
C ASP A 223 -16.60 -0.78 3.67
N ASP A 224 -17.69 -0.70 4.42
CA ASP A 224 -18.86 -1.57 4.28
C ASP A 224 -19.78 -1.19 3.09
N GLY A 225 -19.45 -0.12 2.37
CA GLY A 225 -20.25 0.38 1.25
C GLY A 225 -21.51 1.12 1.66
N THR A 226 -21.68 1.43 2.95
CA THR A 226 -22.85 2.18 3.45
C THR A 226 -22.56 3.69 3.47
N LYS A 227 -21.35 4.09 3.85
CA LYS A 227 -20.95 5.50 3.90
C LYS A 227 -20.49 5.97 2.54
N ASN A 228 -21.19 6.97 2.01
CA ASN A 228 -20.83 7.65 0.77
C ASN A 228 -20.76 6.69 -0.44
N GLY A 229 -21.78 5.82 -0.56
CA GLY A 229 -21.98 4.90 -1.68
C GLY A 229 -21.23 3.57 -1.54
N LYS A 230 -21.30 2.76 -2.60
CA LYS A 230 -20.64 1.43 -2.67
C LYS A 230 -19.12 1.52 -2.50
N VAL A 231 -18.49 0.40 -2.18
CA VAL A 231 -17.03 0.26 -2.20
C VAL A 231 -16.50 0.61 -3.59
N ARG A 232 -15.39 1.36 -3.68
CA ARG A 232 -14.76 1.69 -4.97
C ARG A 232 -13.88 0.53 -5.43
N GLU A 233 -13.96 0.19 -6.70
CA GLU A 233 -13.28 -0.95 -7.31
C GLU A 233 -12.45 -0.52 -8.52
N GLY A 234 -11.20 -0.97 -8.58
CA GLY A 234 -10.31 -0.77 -9.72
C GLY A 234 -10.18 0.69 -10.19
N GLY A 235 -9.56 0.92 -11.34
CA GLY A 235 -9.39 2.27 -11.89
C GLY A 235 -8.04 2.90 -11.55
N ARG A 236 -7.94 4.23 -11.57
CA ARG A 236 -6.64 4.91 -11.58
C ARG A 236 -6.00 5.02 -10.19
N LEU A 237 -4.66 4.96 -10.21
CA LEU A 237 -3.76 5.16 -9.08
C LEU A 237 -2.92 6.42 -9.34
N ALA A 238 -2.71 7.26 -8.32
CA ALA A 238 -1.75 8.33 -8.36
C ALA A 238 -0.98 8.49 -7.05
N LEU A 239 0.27 8.91 -7.23
CA LEU A 239 1.08 9.50 -6.18
C LEU A 239 0.86 11.02 -6.20
N ARG A 240 0.45 11.58 -5.07
CA ARG A 240 0.22 13.02 -4.91
C ARG A 240 1.28 13.63 -4.00
N GLN A 241 1.82 14.77 -4.43
CA GLN A 241 2.59 15.68 -3.59
C GLN A 241 1.98 17.09 -3.60
N VAL A 242 2.06 17.80 -2.49
CA VAL A 242 1.71 19.24 -2.39
C VAL A 242 2.58 19.91 -1.32
N TYR A 243 2.63 21.24 -1.33
CA TYR A 243 3.50 22.09 -0.51
C TYR A 243 4.97 21.96 -0.93
N ASN A 244 5.89 22.03 0.04
CA ASN A 244 7.31 21.80 -0.22
C ASN A 244 7.58 20.31 -0.02
N ALA A 245 7.25 19.51 -1.02
CA ALA A 245 7.44 18.06 -1.02
C ALA A 245 8.51 17.68 -2.05
N GLU A 246 9.39 16.78 -1.65
CA GLU A 246 10.43 16.21 -2.50
C GLU A 246 10.67 14.79 -2.02
N ALA A 247 10.68 13.84 -2.95
CA ALA A 247 10.92 12.44 -2.64
C ALA A 247 11.41 11.64 -3.86
N PHE A 248 12.02 10.51 -3.56
CA PHE A 248 12.23 9.42 -4.50
C PHE A 248 11.17 8.33 -4.32
N TYR A 249 10.82 7.71 -5.44
CA TYR A 249 9.97 6.53 -5.54
C TYR A 249 10.64 5.48 -6.42
N ASP A 250 10.47 4.22 -6.06
CA ASP A 250 11.17 3.10 -6.66
C ASP A 250 10.43 1.79 -6.39
N ASN A 251 10.85 0.72 -7.08
CA ASN A 251 10.35 -0.64 -6.87
C ASN A 251 8.81 -0.74 -6.90
N ILE A 252 8.17 0.00 -7.81
CA ILE A 252 6.72 0.02 -7.93
C ILE A 252 6.25 -1.36 -8.35
N LYS A 253 5.26 -1.90 -7.63
CA LYS A 253 4.63 -3.17 -7.94
C LYS A 253 3.14 -3.12 -7.66
N ILE A 254 2.35 -3.71 -8.55
CA ILE A 254 0.92 -3.96 -8.37
C ILE A 254 0.73 -5.45 -8.57
N THR A 255 0.21 -6.13 -7.56
CA THR A 255 -0.19 -7.54 -7.62
C THR A 255 -1.70 -7.61 -7.73
N ASP A 256 -2.22 -8.40 -8.68
CA ASP A 256 -3.66 -8.64 -8.80
C ASP A 256 -4.11 -9.71 -7.81
N LEU A 257 -4.96 -9.33 -6.86
CA LEU A 257 -5.49 -10.23 -5.84
C LEU A 257 -6.91 -10.71 -6.17
N SER A 258 -7.48 -10.33 -7.32
CA SER A 258 -8.90 -10.51 -7.63
C SER A 258 -9.37 -11.97 -7.60
N LYS A 259 -8.47 -12.91 -7.89
CA LYS A 259 -8.76 -14.36 -7.89
C LYS A 259 -8.45 -15.06 -6.56
N GLU A 260 -7.84 -14.36 -5.61
CA GLU A 260 -7.53 -14.94 -4.31
C GLU A 260 -8.78 -14.98 -3.42
N LYS A 261 -8.93 -16.06 -2.64
CA LYS A 261 -9.90 -16.07 -1.54
C LYS A 261 -9.50 -14.98 -0.55
N ALA A 262 -10.48 -14.28 0.02
CA ALA A 262 -10.20 -13.32 1.10
C ALA A 262 -9.40 -14.05 2.18
N ASN A 263 -8.17 -13.62 2.43
CA ASN A 263 -7.32 -14.27 3.40
C ASN A 263 -7.69 -13.73 4.79
N PRO A 264 -8.30 -14.52 5.69
CA PRO A 264 -8.55 -14.08 7.07
C PRO A 264 -7.24 -13.94 7.87
N ALA A 265 -6.09 -14.30 7.28
CA ALA A 265 -4.80 -14.36 7.95
C ALA A 265 -3.84 -13.19 7.66
N VAL A 266 -4.33 -12.01 7.25
CA VAL A 266 -3.62 -10.78 7.67
C VAL A 266 -3.91 -10.54 9.15
N LYS A 267 -3.58 -11.53 9.98
CA LYS A 267 -3.48 -11.36 11.43
C LYS A 267 -2.17 -10.62 11.65
N ILE A 268 -2.31 -9.34 11.92
CA ILE A 268 -1.26 -8.54 12.55
C ILE A 268 -0.92 -9.28 13.85
N LYS A 269 0.33 -9.72 14.00
CA LYS A 269 0.80 -10.14 15.33
C LYS A 269 0.69 -8.90 16.21
N ASP A 270 -0.09 -9.01 17.28
CA ASP A 270 -0.17 -8.01 18.35
C ASP A 270 1.22 -7.72 18.92
#